data_AF-A0A2P4QZD8-F1
#
_entry.id   AF-A0A2P4QZD8-F1
#
_cell.length_a   1.000
_cell.length_b   1.000
_cell.length_c   1.000
_cell.angle_alpha   90.00
_cell.angle_beta   90.00
_cell.angle_gamma   90.00
#
_symmetry.space_group_name_H-M   'P 1'
#
loop_
_entity.id
_entity.type
_entity.pdbx_description
1 polymer ?
#
loop_
_entity_poly.entity_id
_entity_poly.type
_entity_poly.pdbx_seq_one_letter_code
_entity_poly.pdbx_strand_id
1 'polypeptide(L)'
;MVIKKYLNVGKCNPLEKYLESVEVSSVAIFLSTEFNRITERKKIPKINFLDVKLLRNGTIINDHQYYSIESKLENAEYKRFNTNSGVITEFRLTLEAFVHFTYEYTEGYLVVCDLQGIELDDKFLLTDPAIHCIDSLRFGGTNFGEDGINKLFLANHRCNDICKQLKLRHI
;
A
#
# COMPACT_ATOMS: atom_id res chain seq x y z
N MET A 1 1.29 8.05 -18.32
CA MET A 1 1.31 6.60 -18.01
C MET A 1 2.75 6.18 -17.71
N VAL A 2 2.94 5.25 -16.78
CA VAL A 2 4.22 4.64 -16.42
C VAL A 2 4.10 3.13 -16.65
N ILE A 3 5.16 2.52 -17.19
CA ILE A 3 5.28 1.07 -17.38
C ILE A 3 6.45 0.60 -16.52
N LYS A 4 6.22 -0.37 -15.64
CA LYS A 4 7.24 -0.93 -14.73
C LYS A 4 7.54 -2.37 -15.10
N LYS A 5 8.82 -2.73 -15.01
CA LYS A 5 9.35 -4.09 -15.23
C LYS A 5 10.25 -4.46 -14.05
N TYR A 6 10.14 -5.68 -13.54
CA TYR A 6 11.12 -6.19 -12.57
C TYR A 6 12.50 -6.31 -13.21
N LEU A 7 13.53 -5.79 -12.52
CA LEU A 7 14.93 -5.90 -12.96
C LEU A 7 15.42 -7.35 -12.92
N ASN A 8 14.99 -8.11 -11.91
CA ASN A 8 15.32 -9.52 -11.76
C ASN A 8 14.09 -10.29 -11.27
N VAL A 9 13.64 -11.26 -12.08
CA VAL A 9 12.49 -12.08 -11.76
C VAL A 9 12.87 -13.29 -10.88
N GLY A 10 14.16 -13.61 -10.79
CA GLY A 10 14.67 -14.77 -10.06
C GLY A 10 14.23 -16.09 -10.67
N LYS A 11 14.07 -17.13 -9.84
CA LYS A 11 13.57 -18.46 -10.24
C LYS A 11 12.03 -18.57 -10.21
N CYS A 12 11.32 -17.57 -9.70
CA CYS A 12 9.86 -17.59 -9.57
C CYS A 12 9.19 -17.38 -10.92
N ASN A 13 7.93 -17.83 -11.03
CA ASN A 13 7.11 -17.56 -12.21
C ASN A 13 6.94 -16.04 -12.37
N PRO A 14 7.37 -15.43 -13.50
CA PRO A 14 7.24 -14.00 -13.73
C PRO A 14 5.82 -13.48 -13.55
N LEU A 15 4.83 -14.22 -14.06
CA LEU A 15 3.42 -13.82 -14.00
C LEU A 15 2.94 -13.68 -12.55
N GLU A 16 3.30 -14.63 -11.70
CA GLU A 16 2.88 -14.67 -10.30
C GLU A 16 3.31 -13.41 -9.55
N LYS A 17 4.56 -12.97 -9.71
CA LYS A 17 5.05 -11.72 -9.09
C LYS A 17 4.27 -10.48 -9.52
N TYR A 18 3.90 -10.37 -10.80
CA TYR A 18 3.08 -9.23 -11.23
C TYR A 18 1.63 -9.35 -10.75
N LEU A 19 1.09 -10.56 -10.64
CA LEU A 19 -0.24 -10.78 -10.03
C LEU A 19 -0.24 -10.42 -8.55
N GLU A 20 0.79 -10.79 -7.79
CA GLU A 20 0.98 -10.36 -6.39
C GLU A 20 1.02 -8.84 -6.28
N SER A 21 1.78 -8.15 -7.14
CA SER A 21 1.83 -6.69 -7.15
C SER A 21 0.47 -6.07 -7.44
N VAL A 22 -0.29 -6.60 -8.40
CA VAL A 22 -1.66 -6.14 -8.70
C VAL A 22 -2.62 -6.43 -7.55
N GLU A 23 -2.50 -7.59 -6.89
CA GLU A 23 -3.29 -7.94 -5.71
C GLU A 23 -3.04 -6.95 -4.57
N VAL A 24 -1.78 -6.67 -4.24
CA VAL A 24 -1.39 -5.71 -3.20
C VAL A 24 -1.98 -4.33 -3.48
N SER A 25 -1.85 -3.82 -4.71
CA SER A 25 -2.45 -2.54 -5.09
C SER A 25 -3.97 -2.56 -5.01
N SER A 26 -4.63 -3.65 -5.42
CA SER A 26 -6.09 -3.77 -5.38
C SER A 26 -6.63 -3.75 -3.94
N VAL A 27 -5.96 -4.46 -3.03
CA VAL A 27 -6.31 -4.47 -1.60
C VAL A 27 -6.11 -3.08 -0.98
N ALA A 28 -4.99 -2.40 -1.29
CA ALA A 28 -4.74 -1.06 -0.80
C ALA A 28 -5.76 -0.04 -1.33
N ILE A 29 -6.15 -0.13 -2.61
CA ILE A 29 -7.23 0.68 -3.20
C ILE A 29 -8.52 0.46 -2.41
N PHE A 30 -8.97 -0.79 -2.24
CA PHE A 30 -10.18 -1.12 -1.49
C PHE A 30 -10.18 -0.54 -0.07
N LEU A 31 -9.10 -0.75 0.68
CA LEU A 31 -9.00 -0.25 2.06
C LEU A 31 -8.96 1.28 2.11
N SER A 32 -8.33 1.93 1.14
CA SER A 32 -8.34 3.39 1.03
C SER A 32 -9.73 3.94 0.69
N THR A 33 -10.51 3.23 -0.13
CA THR A 33 -11.91 3.56 -0.42
C THR A 33 -12.76 3.48 0.85
N GLU A 34 -12.61 2.42 1.64
CA GLU A 34 -13.32 2.28 2.92
C GLU A 34 -12.89 3.34 3.94
N PHE A 35 -11.59 3.65 4.02
CA PHE A 35 -11.10 4.74 4.85
C PHE A 35 -11.72 6.07 4.45
N ASN A 36 -11.70 6.42 3.16
CA ASN A 36 -12.29 7.65 2.64
C ASN A 36 -13.80 7.73 2.91
N ARG A 37 -14.50 6.60 2.86
CA ARG A 37 -15.95 6.53 3.16
C ARG A 37 -16.24 6.92 4.61
N ILE A 38 -15.44 6.44 5.57
CA ILE A 38 -15.64 6.77 6.99
C ILE A 38 -15.12 8.16 7.36
N THR A 39 -14.24 8.74 6.54
CA THR A 39 -13.63 10.05 6.79
C THR A 39 -14.27 11.20 6.00
N GLU A 40 -15.20 10.93 5.08
CA GLU A 40 -15.82 11.91 4.17
C GLU A 40 -16.33 13.17 4.88
N ARG A 41 -16.97 13.01 6.05
CA ARG A 41 -17.55 14.13 6.82
C ARG A 41 -16.59 14.76 7.84
N LYS A 42 -15.36 14.27 7.95
CA LYS A 42 -14.41 14.59 9.04
C LYS A 42 -13.33 15.60 8.67
N LYS A 43 -13.35 16.17 7.44
CA LYS A 43 -12.31 17.07 6.90
C LYS A 43 -10.89 16.47 6.97
N ILE A 44 -10.79 15.15 6.88
CA ILE A 44 -9.51 14.43 6.82
C ILE A 44 -9.14 14.31 5.34
N PRO A 45 -7.88 14.58 4.95
CA PRO A 45 -7.42 14.40 3.57
C PRO A 45 -7.72 12.99 3.04
N LYS A 46 -8.15 12.89 1.79
CA LYS A 46 -8.42 11.58 1.17
C LYS A 46 -7.13 10.83 0.88
N ILE A 47 -7.15 9.51 0.94
CA ILE A 47 -6.04 8.66 0.51
C ILE A 47 -6.51 7.85 -0.68
N ASN A 48 -5.80 7.91 -1.80
CA ASN A 48 -6.10 7.10 -2.97
C ASN A 48 -4.82 6.42 -3.44
N PHE A 49 -4.96 5.21 -3.97
CA PHE A 49 -3.88 4.53 -4.66
C PHE A 49 -4.12 4.57 -6.17
N LEU A 50 -3.05 4.58 -6.95
CA LEU A 50 -3.14 4.43 -8.40
C LEU A 50 -3.65 3.04 -8.77
N ASP A 51 -4.56 2.98 -9.75
CA ASP A 51 -4.96 1.73 -10.39
C ASP A 51 -3.77 1.10 -11.13
N VAL A 52 -3.42 -0.11 -10.73
CA VAL A 52 -2.36 -0.91 -11.35
C VAL A 52 -2.97 -2.01 -12.20
N LYS A 53 -2.50 -2.13 -13.44
CA LYS A 53 -2.95 -3.19 -14.36
C LYS A 53 -1.78 -4.05 -14.80
N LEU A 54 -2.04 -5.34 -14.99
CA LEU A 54 -1.10 -6.27 -15.62
C LEU A 54 -1.15 -6.08 -17.14
N LEU A 55 0.00 -5.81 -17.74
CA LEU A 55 0.20 -5.84 -19.18
C LEU A 55 1.03 -7.09 -19.54
N ARG A 56 0.45 -7.96 -20.36
CA ARG A 56 1.14 -9.10 -20.99
C ARG A 56 1.46 -8.74 -22.43
N ASN A 57 2.72 -8.84 -22.80
CA ASN A 57 3.22 -8.64 -24.15
C ASN A 57 3.81 -9.96 -24.69
N GLY A 58 3.44 -10.35 -25.90
CA GLY A 58 3.98 -11.54 -26.58
C GLY A 58 2.92 -12.30 -27.39
N THR A 59 3.29 -12.73 -28.59
CA THR A 59 2.43 -13.43 -29.56
C THR A 59 2.65 -14.94 -29.60
N ILE A 60 3.71 -15.45 -28.96
CA ILE A 60 4.09 -16.87 -28.96
C ILE A 60 4.00 -17.41 -27.52
N ILE A 61 3.50 -18.64 -27.41
CA ILE A 61 3.06 -19.34 -26.18
C ILE A 61 4.11 -19.40 -25.06
N ASN A 62 5.41 -19.20 -25.35
CA ASN A 62 6.52 -19.40 -24.41
C ASN A 62 7.45 -18.19 -24.20
N ASP A 63 7.16 -17.00 -24.75
CA ASP A 63 7.97 -15.78 -24.51
C ASP A 63 7.08 -14.60 -24.14
N HIS A 64 6.38 -14.73 -23.01
CA HIS A 64 5.56 -13.65 -22.48
C HIS A 64 6.40 -12.73 -21.59
N GLN A 65 6.44 -11.46 -21.98
CA GLN A 65 6.94 -10.40 -21.11
C GLN A 65 5.76 -9.79 -20.36
N TYR A 66 5.96 -9.53 -19.08
CA TYR A 66 4.95 -8.96 -18.21
C TYR A 66 5.45 -7.61 -17.68
N TYR A 67 4.50 -6.71 -17.48
CA TYR A 67 4.71 -5.37 -16.94
C TYR A 67 3.53 -5.01 -16.04
N SER A 68 3.75 -4.13 -15.09
CA SER A 68 2.66 -3.37 -14.46
C SER A 68 2.57 -1.99 -15.11
N ILE A 69 1.34 -1.51 -15.29
CA ILE A 69 1.08 -0.17 -15.83
C ILE A 69 0.18 0.62 -14.89
N GLU A 70 0.45 1.92 -14.80
CA GLU A 70 -0.31 2.85 -13.97
C GLU A 70 -0.26 4.28 -14.55
N SER A 71 -1.07 5.16 -13.99
CA SER A 71 -1.02 6.59 -14.33
C SER A 71 0.30 7.22 -13.86
N LYS A 72 0.76 8.25 -14.58
CA LYS A 72 1.95 8.99 -14.15
C LYS A 72 1.54 9.96 -13.05
N LEU A 73 2.28 9.99 -11.94
CA LEU A 73 2.16 11.05 -10.93
C LEU A 73 2.77 12.34 -11.50
N GLU A 74 2.01 13.43 -11.44
CA GLU A 74 2.39 14.73 -12.00
C GLU A 74 2.09 15.84 -10.98
N ASN A 75 2.73 16.99 -11.18
CA ASN A 75 2.42 18.25 -10.48
C ASN A 75 2.76 18.31 -8.97
N ALA A 76 3.53 17.36 -8.45
CA ALA A 76 4.03 17.38 -7.08
C ALA A 76 5.30 16.54 -6.93
N GLU A 77 6.04 16.77 -5.85
CA GLU A 77 7.22 16.00 -5.49
C GLU A 77 6.84 14.59 -5.02
N TYR A 78 7.58 13.59 -5.50
CA TYR A 78 7.43 12.22 -5.04
C TYR A 78 8.06 12.06 -3.65
N LYS A 79 7.29 11.50 -2.72
CA LYS A 79 7.66 11.30 -1.33
C LYS A 79 7.42 9.85 -0.93
N ARG A 80 8.29 9.34 -0.06
CA ARG A 80 8.04 8.12 0.70
C ARG A 80 7.77 8.56 2.13
N PHE A 81 6.61 8.22 2.68
CA PHE A 81 6.15 8.68 4.00
C PHE A 81 6.51 7.68 5.10
N ASN A 82 6.38 6.39 4.79
CA ASN A 82 6.89 5.30 5.61
C ASN A 82 7.38 4.15 4.73
N THR A 83 8.06 3.18 5.34
CA THR A 83 8.59 1.98 4.68
C THR A 83 7.94 0.73 5.24
N ASN A 84 8.05 -0.38 4.51
CA ASN A 84 7.69 -1.71 5.02
C ASN A 84 8.64 -2.23 6.12
N SER A 85 9.67 -1.47 6.51
CA SER A 85 10.56 -1.79 7.63
C SER A 85 10.19 -1.04 8.91
N GLY A 86 9.04 -0.37 8.95
CA GLY A 86 8.56 0.39 10.11
C GLY A 86 9.21 1.76 10.28
N VAL A 87 9.99 2.24 9.30
CA VAL A 87 10.62 3.56 9.35
C VAL A 87 9.65 4.61 8.82
N ILE A 88 9.37 5.63 9.63
CA ILE A 88 8.62 6.82 9.21
C ILE A 88 9.63 7.85 8.71
N THR A 89 9.60 8.15 7.42
CA THR A 89 10.48 9.12 6.77
C THR A 89 9.87 10.51 6.73
N GLU A 90 8.54 10.61 6.54
CA GLU A 90 7.80 11.87 6.60
C GLU A 90 6.46 11.65 7.29
N PHE A 91 6.34 12.15 8.51
CA PHE A 91 5.16 11.91 9.35
C PHE A 91 3.94 12.68 8.82
N ARG A 92 2.83 11.96 8.63
CA ARG A 92 1.51 12.51 8.32
C ARG A 92 0.45 11.81 9.15
N LEU A 93 -0.28 12.58 9.97
CA LEU A 93 -1.32 12.06 10.86
C LEU A 93 -2.31 11.15 10.13
N THR A 94 -2.75 11.57 8.94
CA THR A 94 -3.73 10.86 8.11
C THR A 94 -3.20 9.53 7.62
N LEU A 95 -1.94 9.47 7.19
CA LEU A 95 -1.32 8.25 6.69
C LEU A 95 -1.09 7.26 7.83
N GLU A 96 -0.59 7.71 8.98
CA GLU A 96 -0.39 6.83 10.14
C GLU A 96 -1.73 6.30 10.69
N ALA A 97 -2.78 7.13 10.67
CA ALA A 97 -4.11 6.67 11.02
C ALA A 97 -4.71 5.70 10.00
N PHE A 98 -4.35 5.83 8.72
CA PHE A 98 -4.75 4.88 7.68
C PHE A 98 -4.09 3.53 7.86
N VAL A 99 -2.78 3.48 8.12
CA VAL A 99 -2.06 2.23 8.45
C VAL A 99 -2.78 1.52 9.60
N HIS A 100 -3.05 2.21 10.71
CA HIS A 100 -3.79 1.66 11.83
C HIS A 100 -5.22 1.23 11.46
N PHE A 101 -5.96 2.06 10.72
CA PHE A 101 -7.28 1.69 10.23
C PHE A 101 -7.25 0.37 9.45
N THR A 102 -6.24 0.12 8.60
CA THR A 102 -6.19 -1.16 7.85
C THR A 102 -6.02 -2.37 8.76
N TYR A 103 -5.25 -2.24 9.84
CA TYR A 103 -5.12 -3.28 10.87
C TYR A 103 -6.44 -3.51 11.60
N GLU A 104 -7.14 -2.45 12.02
CA GLU A 104 -8.40 -2.58 12.73
C GLU A 104 -9.54 -3.09 11.85
N TYR A 105 -9.67 -2.55 10.64
CA TYR A 105 -10.70 -2.91 9.68
C TYR A 105 -10.62 -4.39 9.27
N THR A 106 -9.41 -4.94 9.25
CA THR A 106 -9.18 -6.35 8.91
C THR A 106 -9.06 -7.24 10.14
N GLU A 107 -9.45 -6.75 11.31
CA GLU A 107 -9.41 -7.48 12.59
C GLU A 107 -8.02 -8.05 12.92
N GLY A 108 -6.98 -7.33 12.51
CA GLY A 108 -5.58 -7.70 12.69
C GLY A 108 -5.01 -8.64 11.64
N TYR A 109 -5.78 -9.00 10.61
CA TYR A 109 -5.34 -9.91 9.55
C TYR A 109 -4.18 -9.32 8.72
N LEU A 110 -4.21 -8.02 8.42
CA LEU A 110 -3.15 -7.37 7.65
C LEU A 110 -2.96 -5.90 8.01
N VAL A 111 -1.86 -5.30 7.55
CA VAL A 111 -1.60 -3.86 7.62
C VAL A 111 -0.96 -3.39 6.31
N VAL A 112 -1.48 -2.29 5.75
CA VAL A 112 -0.88 -1.64 4.58
C VAL A 112 0.26 -0.72 5.04
N CYS A 113 1.42 -0.83 4.41
CA CYS A 113 2.61 -0.03 4.68
C CYS A 113 3.30 0.38 3.38
N ASP A 114 4.51 0.94 3.49
CA ASP A 114 5.27 1.48 2.36
C ASP A 114 4.50 2.55 1.57
N LEU A 115 3.97 3.53 2.31
CA LEU A 115 3.16 4.59 1.75
C LEU A 115 4.05 5.60 1.02
N GLN A 116 3.91 5.67 -0.29
CA GLN A 116 4.70 6.52 -1.17
C GLN A 116 3.90 7.03 -2.36
N GLY A 117 4.24 8.23 -2.85
CA GLY A 117 3.52 8.89 -3.94
C GLY A 117 3.61 10.40 -3.82
N ILE A 118 2.52 11.10 -4.07
CA ILE A 118 2.45 12.57 -3.97
C ILE A 118 1.42 13.03 -2.93
N GLU A 119 1.70 14.18 -2.35
CA GLU A 119 0.81 14.92 -1.46
C GLU A 119 0.25 16.14 -2.20
N LEU A 120 -1.07 16.31 -2.15
CA LEU A 120 -1.82 17.43 -2.70
C LEU A 120 -2.65 18.05 -1.56
N ASP A 121 -3.15 19.28 -1.74
CA ASP A 121 -3.77 20.08 -0.67
C ASP A 121 -4.82 19.34 0.18
N ASP A 122 -5.65 18.49 -0.44
CA ASP A 122 -6.76 17.78 0.21
C ASP A 122 -6.68 16.26 0.11
N LYS A 123 -5.59 15.72 -0.46
CA LYS A 123 -5.47 14.27 -0.70
C LYS A 123 -4.04 13.79 -0.91
N PHE A 124 -3.86 12.50 -0.67
CA PHE A 124 -2.70 11.73 -1.07
C PHE A 124 -3.03 10.89 -2.30
N LEU A 125 -2.09 10.82 -3.24
CA LEU A 125 -2.14 9.90 -4.38
C LEU A 125 -0.90 9.01 -4.32
N LEU A 126 -1.12 7.77 -3.89
CA LEU A 126 -0.08 6.81 -3.54
C LEU A 126 0.07 5.71 -4.60
N THR A 127 1.21 5.03 -4.61
CA THR A 127 1.50 3.87 -5.46
C THR A 127 2.44 2.91 -4.74
N ASP A 128 2.63 1.71 -5.31
CA ASP A 128 3.53 0.67 -4.85
C ASP A 128 3.49 0.42 -3.32
N PRO A 129 2.30 0.15 -2.73
CA PRO A 129 2.21 -0.20 -1.33
C PRO A 129 2.85 -1.57 -1.06
N ALA A 130 3.10 -1.84 0.23
CA ALA A 130 3.38 -3.17 0.75
C ALA A 130 2.29 -3.57 1.75
N ILE A 131 2.18 -4.86 2.04
CA ILE A 131 1.24 -5.39 3.03
C ILE A 131 1.99 -6.39 3.91
N HIS A 132 1.89 -6.22 5.23
CA HIS A 132 2.18 -7.32 6.15
C HIS A 132 0.88 -8.03 6.47
N CYS A 133 0.89 -9.36 6.44
CA CYS A 133 -0.29 -10.20 6.65
C CYS A 133 0.06 -11.38 7.53
N ILE A 134 -0.85 -11.83 8.38
CA ILE A 134 -0.64 -13.05 9.17
C ILE A 134 -0.39 -14.27 8.28
N ASP A 135 -0.94 -14.28 7.05
CA ASP A 135 -0.61 -15.25 6.02
C ASP A 135 0.65 -14.82 5.27
N SER A 136 1.78 -15.42 5.65
CA SER A 136 3.10 -15.17 5.06
C SER A 136 3.25 -15.56 3.59
N LEU A 137 2.30 -16.34 3.03
CA LEU A 137 2.36 -16.77 1.63
C LEU A 137 1.72 -15.75 0.67
N ARG A 138 1.01 -14.75 1.20
CA ARG A 138 0.37 -13.70 0.40
C ARG A 138 1.26 -12.47 0.22
N PHE A 139 0.95 -11.65 -0.77
CA PHE A 139 1.49 -10.29 -0.95
C PHE A 139 2.99 -10.20 -1.25
N GLY A 140 3.62 -11.30 -1.65
CA GLY A 140 4.99 -11.33 -2.17
C GLY A 140 6.07 -10.97 -1.13
N GLY A 141 7.28 -10.73 -1.61
CA GLY A 141 8.49 -10.66 -0.78
C GLY A 141 8.60 -9.44 0.16
N THR A 142 7.68 -8.49 0.10
CA THR A 142 7.62 -7.34 1.03
C THR A 142 6.74 -7.62 2.25
N ASN A 143 6.04 -8.75 2.27
CA ASN A 143 5.29 -9.24 3.40
C ASN A 143 6.23 -9.89 4.43
N PHE A 144 6.42 -9.23 5.57
CA PHE A 144 7.20 -9.76 6.71
C PHE A 144 6.35 -10.52 7.72
N GLY A 145 5.14 -10.90 7.34
CA GLY A 145 4.26 -11.74 8.13
C GLY A 145 3.72 -11.06 9.38
N GLU A 146 3.36 -11.88 10.36
CA GLU A 146 2.99 -11.47 11.71
C GLU A 146 4.13 -10.69 12.41
N ASP A 147 5.38 -11.04 12.13
CA ASP A 147 6.55 -10.30 12.65
C ASP A 147 6.58 -8.86 12.12
N GLY A 148 6.22 -8.64 10.86
CA GLY A 148 6.05 -7.31 10.28
C GLY A 148 4.96 -6.50 10.99
N ILE A 149 3.82 -7.12 11.26
CA ILE A 149 2.73 -6.49 12.00
C ILE A 149 3.19 -6.13 13.43
N ASN A 150 3.77 -7.07 14.16
CA ASN A 150 4.11 -6.88 15.57
C ASN A 150 5.29 -5.94 15.77
N LYS A 151 6.39 -6.16 15.05
CA LYS A 151 7.67 -5.47 15.30
C LYS A 151 7.83 -4.18 14.52
N LEU A 152 7.18 -4.05 13.35
CA LEU A 152 7.38 -2.92 12.47
C LEU A 152 6.20 -1.94 12.52
N PHE A 153 4.99 -2.45 12.71
CA PHE A 153 3.80 -1.61 12.90
C PHE A 153 3.45 -1.41 14.39
N LEU A 154 2.99 -2.44 15.10
CA LEU A 154 2.45 -2.29 16.47
C LEU A 154 3.47 -1.71 17.46
N ALA A 155 4.73 -2.13 17.38
CA ALA A 155 5.77 -1.60 18.26
C ALA A 155 6.15 -0.12 18.00
N ASN A 156 5.85 0.41 16.82
CA ASN A 156 6.27 1.76 16.40
C ASN A 156 5.11 2.75 16.28
N HIS A 157 3.88 2.26 16.09
CA HIS A 157 2.72 3.12 15.94
C HIS A 157 2.46 3.93 17.21
N ARG A 158 2.05 5.18 17.03
CA ARG A 158 1.52 6.01 18.11
C ARG A 158 0.19 6.58 17.66
N CYS A 159 -0.88 6.18 18.33
CA CYS A 159 -2.22 6.70 18.04
C CYS A 159 -2.21 8.24 18.06
N ASN A 160 -2.74 8.82 17.00
CA ASN A 160 -2.81 10.26 16.83
C ASN A 160 -4.25 10.77 16.88
N ASP A 161 -4.46 12.07 16.69
CA ASP A 161 -5.78 12.67 16.82
C ASP A 161 -6.79 12.17 15.79
N ILE A 162 -6.34 11.75 14.60
CA ILE A 162 -7.19 11.11 13.61
C ILE A 162 -7.59 9.70 14.08
N CYS A 163 -6.67 8.91 14.62
CA CYS A 163 -7.00 7.60 15.21
C CYS A 163 -8.11 7.73 16.27
N LYS A 164 -7.98 8.73 17.16
CA LYS A 164 -8.99 9.06 18.18
C LYS A 164 -10.31 9.52 17.56
N GLN A 165 -10.26 10.40 16.56
CA GLN A 165 -11.45 10.90 15.86
C GLN A 165 -12.21 9.79 15.11
N LEU A 166 -11.49 8.75 14.66
CA LEU A 166 -12.05 7.54 14.06
C LEU A 166 -12.47 6.48 15.08
N LYS A 167 -12.17 6.69 16.36
CA LYS A 167 -12.45 5.76 17.47
C LYS A 167 -11.78 4.39 17.29
N LEU A 168 -10.59 4.38 16.70
CA LEU A 168 -9.78 3.17 16.63
C LEU A 168 -9.34 2.75 18.04
N ARG A 169 -9.17 1.45 18.25
CA ARG A 169 -8.63 0.88 19.49
C ARG A 169 -7.26 1.50 19.77
N HIS A 170 -7.00 1.82 21.02
CA HIS A 170 -5.70 2.37 21.37
C HIS A 170 -4.66 1.25 21.37
N ILE A 171 -3.65 1.40 20.51
CA ILE A 171 -2.47 0.55 20.38
C ILE A 171 -1.21 1.42 20.43
#